data_AF-A0AAV4DVX2-F1
#
_entry.id   AF-A0AAV4DVX2-F1
#
_cell.length_a   1.000
_cell.length_b   1.000
_cell.length_c   1.000
_cell.angle_alpha   90.00
_cell.angle_beta   90.00
_cell.angle_gamma   90.00
#
_symmetry.space_group_name_H-M   'P 1'
#
loop_
_entity.id
_entity.type
_entity.pdbx_description
1 polymer ?
#
loop_
_entity_poly.entity_id
_entity_poly.type
_entity_poly.pdbx_seq_one_letter_code
_entity_poly.pdbx_strand_id
1 'polypeptide(L)'
;MPRDFFIVSLDETGFTIVQRHKRVLAPKGNEQVGQVTSPEKDLLVTNCCIVSASDTAPPPVFVFPRKNFKGFMHHGSPDGSLSLTHP
;
A
#
# COMPACT_ATOMS: atom_id res chain seq x y z
N MET A 1 9.46 -41.27 0.02
CA MET A 1 9.10 -40.03 -0.69
C MET A 1 8.79 -38.98 0.37
N PRO A 2 9.68 -38.03 0.68
CA PRO A 2 9.28 -36.91 1.52
C PRO A 2 8.25 -36.11 0.71
N ARG A 3 7.08 -35.86 1.30
CA ARG A 3 6.15 -34.87 0.76
C ARG A 3 6.66 -33.53 1.29
N ASP A 4 7.32 -32.77 0.44
CA ASP A 4 7.73 -31.40 0.75
C ASP A 4 6.47 -30.54 0.86
N PHE A 5 5.90 -30.49 2.07
CA PHE A 5 4.75 -29.66 2.37
C PHE A 5 5.21 -28.20 2.44
N PHE A 6 4.85 -27.42 1.42
CA PHE A 6 5.07 -25.98 1.43
C PHE A 6 3.96 -25.30 2.23
N ILE A 7 4.25 -24.95 3.48
CA ILE A 7 3.33 -24.21 4.35
C ILE A 7 3.58 -22.72 4.15
N VAL A 8 2.51 -21.99 3.85
CA VAL A 8 2.52 -20.53 3.70
C VAL A 8 1.47 -19.89 4.60
N SER A 9 1.84 -18.75 5.18
CA SER A 9 0.91 -17.84 5.85
C SER A 9 0.59 -16.69 4.90
N LEU A 10 -0.69 -16.37 4.76
CA LEU A 10 -1.17 -15.21 4.03
C LEU A 10 -1.87 -14.30 5.04
N ASP A 11 -1.49 -13.03 5.06
CA ASP A 11 -2.12 -12.01 5.89
C ASP A 11 -2.45 -10.75 5.08
N GLU A 12 -3.55 -10.10 5.45
CA GLU A 12 -4.03 -8.87 4.83
C GLU A 12 -3.72 -7.66 5.72
N THR A 13 -2.97 -6.70 5.18
CA THR A 13 -2.68 -5.43 5.87
C THR A 13 -3.23 -4.25 5.08
N GLY A 14 -4.04 -3.44 5.75
CA GLY A 14 -4.55 -2.19 5.20
C GLY A 14 -3.53 -1.05 5.28
N PHE A 15 -3.28 -0.40 4.15
CA PHE A 15 -2.46 0.82 4.04
C PHE A 15 -3.35 2.03 3.78
N THR A 16 -3.17 3.09 4.57
CA THR A 16 -3.81 4.39 4.31
C THR A 16 -2.88 5.25 3.46
N ILE A 17 -3.38 5.74 2.32
CA ILE A 17 -2.63 6.61 1.40
C ILE A 17 -2.63 8.08 1.82
N VAL A 18 -3.34 8.42 2.90
CA VAL A 18 -3.33 9.76 3.48
C VAL A 18 -1.91 10.07 3.94
N GLN A 19 -1.21 10.90 3.17
CA GLN A 19 0.13 11.35 3.52
C GLN A 19 0.09 12.04 4.89
N ARG A 20 0.85 11.53 5.87
CA ARG A 20 1.08 12.29 7.10
C ARG A 20 1.89 13.53 6.76
N HIS A 21 1.21 14.68 6.78
CA HIS A 21 1.83 15.95 6.42
C HIS A 21 2.96 16.29 7.39
N LYS A 22 4.09 16.75 6.83
CA LYS A 22 5.17 17.33 7.64
C LYS A 22 4.71 18.68 8.21
N ARG A 23 5.20 19.03 9.40
CA ARG A 23 4.96 20.37 9.98
C ARG A 23 5.57 21.42 9.05
N VAL A 24 4.76 22.38 8.61
CA VAL A 24 5.23 23.49 7.77
C VAL A 24 5.64 24.65 8.68
N LEU A 25 6.87 25.15 8.51
CA LEU A 25 7.32 26.37 9.16
C LEU A 25 6.92 27.56 8.27
N ALA A 26 6.20 28.53 8.83
CA ALA A 26 5.75 29.72 8.12
C ALA A 26 6.09 30.99 8.91
N PRO A 27 6.33 32.12 8.23
CA PRO A 27 6.58 33.40 8.88
C PRO A 27 5.40 33.82 9.75
N LYS A 28 5.70 34.48 10.89
CA LYS A 28 4.71 34.95 11.86
C LYS A 28 3.70 35.87 11.17
N GLY A 29 2.42 35.48 11.16
CA GLY A 29 1.33 36.22 10.53
C GLY A 29 0.71 35.56 9.28
N ASN A 30 1.30 34.49 8.75
CA ASN A 30 0.71 33.73 7.65
C ASN A 30 -0.14 32.55 8.17
N GLU A 31 -1.45 32.76 8.24
CA GLU A 31 -2.43 31.74 8.68
C GLU A 31 -2.99 30.91 7.51
N GLN A 32 -2.82 31.35 6.26
CA GLN A 32 -3.21 30.61 5.05
C GLN A 32 -2.09 29.67 4.56
N VAL A 33 -1.65 28.76 5.42
CA VAL A 33 -0.81 27.63 4.99
C VAL A 33 -1.72 26.42 4.81
N GLY A 34 -2.46 26.42 3.70
CA GLY A 34 -3.33 25.30 3.34
C GLY A 34 -2.49 24.07 2.97
N GLN A 35 -2.70 22.97 3.68
CA GLN A 35 -2.14 21.68 3.29
C GLN A 35 -3.12 20.98 2.35
N VAL A 36 -2.65 20.61 1.16
CA VAL A 36 -3.45 19.84 0.21
C VAL A 36 -3.40 18.38 0.65
N THR A 37 -4.32 18.00 1.55
CA THR A 37 -4.59 16.60 1.85
C THR A 37 -5.52 16.06 0.78
N SER A 38 -5.12 15.01 0.08
CA SER A 38 -6.06 14.29 -0.78
C SER A 38 -7.23 13.78 0.07
N PRO A 39 -8.50 13.96 -0.35
CA PRO A 39 -9.68 13.47 0.38
C PRO A 39 -9.82 11.94 0.29
N GLU A 40 -8.76 11.23 0.66
CA GLU A 40 -8.61 9.77 0.61
C GLU A 40 -8.85 9.13 1.97
N LYS A 41 -9.47 9.86 2.92
CA LYS A 41 -9.69 9.42 4.31
C LYS A 41 -10.42 8.07 4.45
N ASP A 42 -10.94 7.51 3.35
CA ASP A 42 -11.65 6.24 3.30
C ASP A 42 -11.16 5.27 2.19
N LEU A 43 -10.09 5.60 1.45
CA LEU A 43 -9.51 4.71 0.44
C LEU A 43 -8.33 3.94 1.02
N LEU A 44 -8.63 2.84 1.72
CA LEU A 44 -7.64 1.91 2.24
C LEU A 44 -7.16 0.99 1.10
N VAL A 45 -5.87 1.05 0.78
CA VAL A 45 -5.24 0.09 -0.13
C VAL A 45 -4.92 -1.16 0.66
N THR A 46 -5.46 -2.29 0.25
CA THR A 46 -5.18 -3.58 0.88
C THR A 46 -3.90 -4.15 0.30
N ASN A 47 -2.98 -4.61 1.15
CA ASN A 47 -1.81 -5.38 0.75
C ASN A 47 -1.92 -6.81 1.32
N CYS A 48 -1.81 -7.83 0.47
CA CYS A 48 -1.74 -9.23 0.86
C CYS A 48 -0.30 -9.72 0.75
N CYS A 49 0.27 -10.08 1.89
CA CYS A 49 1.61 -10.65 1.98
C CYS A 49 1.53 -12.16 2.18
N ILE A 50 2.37 -12.90 1.46
CA ILE A 50 2.49 -14.36 1.60
C ILE A 50 3.90 -14.65 2.07
N VAL A 51 4.04 -15.35 3.19
CA VAL A 51 5.33 -15.70 3.78
C VAL A 51 5.39 -17.20 4.07
N SER A 52 6.48 -17.85 3.68
CA SER A 52 6.77 -19.22 4.07
C SER A 52 7.83 -19.24 5.17
N ALA A 53 7.80 -20.28 6.02
CA ALA A 53 8.86 -20.54 6.97
C ALA A 53 10.19 -20.98 6.30
N SER A 54 10.16 -21.29 5.00
CA SER A 54 11.33 -21.68 4.21
C SER A 54 12.07 -20.49 3.58
N ASP A 55 11.95 -19.28 4.17
CA ASP A 55 12.54 -18.02 3.68
C ASP A 55 12.09 -17.58 2.27
N THR A 56 11.03 -18.19 1.73
CA THR A 56 10.43 -17.78 0.46
C THR A 56 9.22 -16.88 0.72
N ALA A 57 9.30 -15.63 0.26
CA ALA A 57 8.17 -14.70 0.23
C ALA A 57 7.94 -14.27 -1.23
N PRO A 58 6.90 -14.81 -1.91
CA PRO A 58 6.56 -14.30 -3.24
C PRO A 58 6.11 -12.83 -3.15
N PRO A 59 6.18 -12.08 -4.25
CA PRO A 59 5.90 -10.65 -4.24
C PRO A 59 4.48 -10.34 -3.73
N PRO A 60 4.30 -9.25 -2.95
CA PRO A 60 3.00 -8.90 -2.38
C PRO A 60 1.97 -8.50 -3.44
N VAL A 61 0.69 -8.66 -3.09
CA VAL A 61 -0.46 -8.29 -3.92
C VAL A 61 -1.14 -7.05 -3.35
N PHE A 62 -1.24 -6.00 -4.15
CA PHE A 62 -1.91 -4.75 -3.79
C PHE A 62 -3.31 -4.71 -4.40
N VAL A 63 -4.34 -4.53 -3.58
CA VAL A 63 -5.73 -4.36 -3.98
C VAL A 63 -6.15 -2.91 -3.75
N PHE A 64 -6.39 -2.19 -4.84
CA PHE A 64 -6.80 -0.79 -4.82
C PHE A 64 -8.33 -0.68 -4.92
N PRO A 65 -9.00 0.01 -3.98
CA PRO A 65 -10.45 0.29 -4.03
C PRO A 65 -10.79 1.39 -5.06
N ARG A 66 -10.38 1.21 -6.31
CA ARG A 66 -10.62 2.18 -7.39
C ARG A 66 -10.90 1.46 -8.70
N LYS A 67 -11.92 1.93 -9.42
CA LYS A 67 -12.22 1.50 -10.80
C LYS A 67 -11.11 1.82 -11.80
N ASN A 68 -10.35 2.90 -11.57
CA ASN A 68 -9.29 3.36 -12.48
C ASN A 68 -7.91 3.18 -11.85
N PHE A 69 -7.17 2.19 -12.35
CA PHE A 69 -5.75 2.04 -12.06
C PHE A 69 -4.93 3.13 -12.78
N LYS A 70 -3.97 3.73 -12.09
CA LYS A 70 -2.99 4.63 -12.71
C LYS A 70 -1.59 4.07 -12.47
N GLY A 71 -0.72 4.11 -13.48
CA GLY A 71 0.61 3.49 -13.40
C GLY A 71 1.46 3.96 -12.22
N PHE A 72 1.27 5.19 -11.73
CA PHE A 72 1.98 5.69 -10.54
C PHE A 72 1.57 4.99 -9.24
N MET A 73 0.44 4.29 -9.19
CA MET A 73 -0.02 3.58 -7.99
C MET A 73 0.85 2.36 -7.67
N HIS A 74 1.53 1.81 -8.68
CA HIS A 74 2.50 0.72 -8.53
C HIS A 74 3.93 1.21 -8.31
N HIS A 75 4.15 2.53 -8.34
CA HIS A 75 5.49 3.08 -8.30
C HIS A 75 6.12 2.85 -6.92
N GLY A 76 7.27 2.18 -6.87
CA GLY A 76 7.93 1.79 -5.62
C GLY A 76 7.44 0.46 -5.02
N SER A 77 6.59 -0.28 -5.73
CA SER A 77 6.23 -1.64 -5.36
C SER A 77 7.43 -2.59 -5.56
N PRO A 78 7.58 -3.64 -4.72
CA PRO A 78 8.60 -4.67 -4.94
C PRO A 78 8.47 -5.32 -6.33
N ASP A 79 9.60 -5.71 -6.91
CA ASP A 79 9.61 -6.39 -8.21
C ASP A 79 8.76 -7.67 -8.19
N GLY A 80 7.90 -7.80 -9.19
CA GLY A 80 6.97 -8.93 -9.33
C GLY A 80 5.66 -8.77 -8.55
N SER A 81 5.44 -7.66 -7.84
CA SER A 81 4.18 -7.39 -7.16
C SER A 81 3.01 -7.26 -8.12
N LEU A 82 1.86 -7.80 -7.72
CA LEU A 82 0.63 -7.71 -8.50
C LEU A 82 -0.23 -6.55 -7.99
N SER A 83 -0.75 -5.74 -8.90
CA SER A 83 -1.71 -4.68 -8.56
C SER A 83 -3.08 -4.98 -9.17
N LEU A 84 -4.05 -5.20 -8.30
CA LEU A 84 -5.43 -5.49 -8.64
C LEU A 84 -6.30 -4.29 -8.28
N THR A 85 -7.32 -4.04 -9.09
CA THR A 85 -8.32 -3.00 -8.83
C THR A 85 -9.68 -3.63 -8.58
N HIS A 86 -10.32 -3.24 -7.48
CA HIS A 86 -11.71 -3.56 -7.21
C HIS A 86 -12.52 -2.24 -7.16
N PRO A 87 -13.59 -2.11 -7.98
CA PRO A 87 -14.41 -0.91 -8.02
C PRO A 87 -15.25 -0.70 -6.75
#